data_AF-A0A382TI02-F1
#
_entry.id   AF-A0A382TI02-F1
#
_cell.length_a   1.000
_cell.length_b   1.000
_cell.length_c   1.000
_cell.angle_alpha   90.00
_cell.angle_beta   90.00
_cell.angle_gamma   90.00
#
_symmetry.space_group_name_H-M   'P 1'
#
loop_
_entity.id
_entity.type
_entity.pdbx_description
1 polymer ?
#
loop_
_entity_poly.entity_id
_entity_poly.type
_entity_poly.pdbx_seq_one_letter_code
_entity_poly.pdbx_strand_id
1 'polypeptide(L)'
;MARNRRSSRRGEARPSIQPGDSWLRIKNPYPPIAQFSEDELEAIHLTSLNLLRDKCIKVLSAEARDRYREAGVDVSEDTLMVQFDPDMLLQTVGQAPQSFTMYGRSVNRWFEVGDNNLVFATVGGPPHYSDLENGRRAGTHDTFRDLLRMAQNYDVIHLTTPMVEPQDLPTHVRHLYMTRSVVSLTDKPTFVYSRGREAVADSLEILRIAHGIDQQAFENRVHCYTVVNANSPLQLDELMCAGIIDFAKARQAMILTPFTLAGA
;
A
#
# COMPACT_ATOMS: atom_id res chain seq x y z
N MET A 1 29.23 -58.41 22.48
CA MET A 1 29.21 -57.28 21.52
C MET A 1 27.84 -56.61 21.56
N ALA A 2 27.69 -55.53 22.32
CA ALA A 2 26.41 -54.82 22.46
C ALA A 2 26.39 -53.60 21.53
N ARG A 3 25.39 -53.54 20.64
CA ARG A 3 25.14 -52.44 19.70
C ARG A 3 24.72 -51.18 20.46
N ASN A 4 25.54 -50.14 20.39
CA ASN A 4 25.26 -48.84 20.97
C ASN A 4 24.28 -48.06 20.05
N ARG A 5 23.00 -47.96 20.44
CA ARG A 5 21.99 -47.14 19.77
C ARG A 5 22.26 -45.67 20.09
N ARG A 6 22.76 -44.91 19.11
CA ARG A 6 22.80 -43.43 19.17
C ARG A 6 21.35 -42.92 19.20
N SER A 7 20.93 -42.39 20.34
CA SER A 7 19.65 -41.68 20.44
C SER A 7 19.74 -40.39 19.62
N SER A 8 18.87 -40.24 18.63
CA SER A 8 18.67 -38.98 17.93
C SER A 8 18.23 -37.92 18.94
N ARG A 9 19.06 -36.88 19.16
CA ARG A 9 18.62 -35.64 19.80
C ARG A 9 17.50 -35.06 18.94
N ARG A 10 16.24 -35.30 19.35
CA ARG A 10 15.09 -34.51 18.91
C ARG A 10 15.45 -33.05 19.14
N GLY A 11 15.42 -32.26 18.07
CA GLY A 11 15.76 -30.84 18.12
C GLY A 11 14.97 -30.17 19.23
N GLU A 12 15.68 -29.57 20.17
CA GLU A 12 15.09 -28.64 21.12
C GLU A 12 14.30 -27.61 20.30
N ALA A 13 12.99 -27.53 20.56
CA ALA A 13 12.15 -26.50 19.98
C ALA A 13 12.82 -25.16 20.33
N ARG A 14 13.23 -24.40 19.31
CA ARG A 14 13.74 -23.04 19.51
C ARG A 14 12.73 -22.30 20.38
N PRO A 15 13.15 -21.63 21.47
CA PRO A 15 12.24 -20.84 22.28
C PRO A 15 11.46 -19.93 21.34
N SER A 16 10.13 -19.89 21.48
CA SER A 16 9.30 -18.94 20.76
C SER A 16 9.79 -17.56 21.16
N ILE A 17 10.55 -16.90 20.28
CA ILE A 17 10.79 -15.48 20.39
C ILE A 17 9.40 -14.88 20.26
N GLN A 18 8.78 -14.52 21.38
CA GLN A 18 7.69 -13.58 21.33
C GLN A 18 8.37 -12.25 21.02
N PRO A 19 8.26 -11.75 19.77
CA PRO A 19 8.79 -10.44 19.47
C PRO A 19 8.02 -9.49 20.40
N GLY A 20 8.72 -8.83 21.30
CA GLY A 20 8.07 -7.87 22.20
C GLY A 20 7.40 -6.77 21.38
N ASP A 21 6.51 -6.00 22.02
CA ASP A 21 5.81 -4.84 21.44
C ASP A 21 6.75 -3.82 20.76
N SER A 22 8.06 -3.90 21.01
CA SER A 22 9.12 -3.13 20.34
C SER A 22 9.12 -3.27 18.82
N TRP A 23 8.72 -4.42 18.27
CA TRP A 23 8.70 -4.64 16.82
C TRP A 23 7.48 -4.03 16.13
N LEU A 24 6.46 -3.61 16.89
CA LEU A 24 5.24 -3.02 16.34
C LEU A 24 5.38 -1.51 16.07
N ARG A 25 6.40 -0.87 16.67
CA ARG A 25 6.60 0.59 16.68
C ARG A 25 8.07 0.93 16.51
N ILE A 26 8.63 0.53 15.38
CA ILE A 26 10.04 0.71 15.08
C ILE A 26 10.30 2.18 14.73
N LYS A 27 11.32 2.77 15.34
CA LYS A 27 11.82 4.10 14.99
C LYS A 27 13.24 4.01 14.46
N ASN A 28 13.53 4.75 13.39
CA ASN A 28 14.89 4.95 12.92
C ASN A 28 15.63 5.88 13.89
N PRO A 29 16.69 5.43 14.58
CA PRO A 29 17.44 6.28 15.51
C PRO A 29 18.40 7.23 14.80
N TYR A 30 18.64 7.04 13.49
CA TYR A 30 19.57 7.84 12.71
C TYR A 30 18.85 9.00 12.02
N PRO A 31 19.52 10.15 11.87
CA PRO A 31 19.01 11.22 11.01
C PRO A 31 18.94 10.74 9.54
N PRO A 32 18.09 11.37 8.70
CA PRO A 32 18.12 11.14 7.26
C PRO A 32 19.52 11.37 6.69
N ILE A 33 19.93 10.51 5.76
CA ILE A 33 21.20 10.66 5.06
C ILE A 33 21.07 11.84 4.09
N ALA A 34 21.83 12.91 4.32
CA ALA A 34 21.87 14.07 3.44
C ALA A 34 22.73 13.76 2.19
N GLN A 35 22.08 13.28 1.14
CA GLN A 35 22.73 12.93 -0.14
C GLN A 35 22.96 14.15 -1.06
N PHE A 36 22.15 15.19 -0.89
CA PHE A 36 22.16 16.44 -1.67
C PHE A 36 22.30 17.63 -0.72
N SER A 37 22.91 18.72 -1.17
CA SER A 37 22.92 19.99 -0.44
C SER A 37 21.55 20.67 -0.45
N GLU A 38 21.35 21.68 0.41
CA GLU A 38 20.07 22.40 0.50
C GLU A 38 19.71 23.12 -0.81
N ASP A 39 20.70 23.70 -1.50
CA ASP A 39 20.51 24.35 -2.80
C ASP A 39 20.22 23.35 -3.93
N GLU A 40 20.80 22.15 -3.90
CA GLU A 40 20.47 21.07 -4.84
C GLU A 40 19.03 20.56 -4.63
N LEU A 41 18.59 20.41 -3.37
CA LEU A 41 17.22 20.03 -3.03
C LEU A 41 16.21 21.08 -3.50
N GLU A 42 16.49 22.36 -3.25
CA GLU A 42 15.65 23.47 -3.72
C GLU A 42 15.59 23.51 -5.25
N ALA A 43 16.73 23.30 -5.94
CA ALA A 43 16.76 23.25 -7.39
C ALA A 43 15.90 22.09 -7.95
N ILE A 44 15.94 20.91 -7.33
CA ILE A 44 15.07 19.78 -7.69
C ILE A 44 13.59 20.15 -7.47
N HIS A 45 13.27 20.73 -6.31
CA HIS A 45 11.91 21.14 -5.96
C HIS A 45 11.34 22.14 -6.97
N LEU A 46 12.05 23.25 -7.22
CA LEU A 46 11.63 24.28 -8.19
C LEU A 46 11.53 23.72 -9.61
N THR A 47 12.44 22.83 -10.01
CA THR A 47 12.38 22.16 -11.31
C THR A 47 11.12 21.29 -11.43
N SER A 48 10.74 20.58 -10.35
CA SER A 48 9.52 19.77 -10.35
C SER A 48 8.26 20.62 -10.48
N LEU A 49 8.20 21.79 -9.83
CA LEU A 49 7.09 22.73 -9.95
C LEU A 49 6.99 23.32 -11.37
N ASN A 50 8.12 23.74 -11.93
CA ASN A 50 8.17 24.23 -13.31
C ASN A 50 7.76 23.14 -14.32
N LEU A 51 8.16 21.88 -14.09
CA LEU A 51 7.74 20.76 -14.94
C LEU A 51 6.21 20.58 -14.91
N LEU A 52 5.59 20.62 -13.73
CA LEU A 52 4.13 20.47 -13.60
C LEU A 52 3.35 21.66 -14.19
N ARG A 53 3.92 22.87 -14.11
CA ARG A 53 3.37 24.07 -14.75
C ARG A 53 3.52 24.02 -16.28
N ASP A 54 4.67 23.63 -16.80
CA ASP A 54 5.00 23.80 -18.22
C ASP A 54 4.69 22.56 -19.06
N LYS A 55 4.76 21.36 -18.47
CA LYS A 55 4.54 20.07 -19.16
C LYS A 55 3.23 19.40 -18.79
N CYS A 56 2.59 19.82 -17.69
CA CYS A 56 1.32 19.30 -17.21
C CYS A 56 1.38 17.80 -16.86
N ILE A 57 0.26 17.25 -16.39
CA ILE A 57 0.04 15.80 -16.29
C ILE A 57 -1.13 15.44 -17.19
N LYS A 58 -1.00 14.36 -17.95
CA LYS A 58 -2.11 13.82 -18.73
C LYS A 58 -3.03 12.98 -17.84
N VAL A 59 -4.29 13.38 -17.71
CA VAL A 59 -5.27 12.71 -16.84
C VAL A 59 -6.38 12.12 -17.70
N LEU A 60 -6.41 10.79 -17.83
CA LEU A 60 -7.34 10.11 -18.74
C LEU A 60 -8.79 10.10 -18.20
N SER A 61 -8.97 10.08 -16.88
CA SER A 61 -10.30 10.08 -16.25
C SER A 61 -11.00 11.44 -16.36
N ALA A 62 -12.17 11.44 -17.01
CA ALA A 62 -13.04 12.63 -17.07
C ALA A 62 -13.49 13.09 -15.68
N GLU A 63 -13.89 12.16 -14.80
CA GLU A 63 -14.28 12.49 -13.42
C GLU A 63 -13.15 13.14 -12.63
N ALA A 64 -11.90 12.69 -12.81
CA ALA A 64 -10.76 13.32 -12.16
C ALA A 64 -10.51 14.73 -12.71
N ARG A 65 -10.63 14.93 -14.02
CA ARG A 65 -10.54 16.24 -14.67
C ARG A 65 -11.63 17.21 -14.19
N ASP A 66 -12.85 16.73 -14.00
CA ASP A 66 -13.93 17.54 -13.44
C ASP A 66 -13.62 18.01 -12.02
N ARG A 67 -13.06 17.15 -11.17
CA ARG A 67 -12.59 17.53 -9.82
C ARG A 67 -11.47 18.57 -9.85
N TYR A 68 -10.53 18.45 -10.79
CA TYR A 68 -9.49 19.46 -10.97
C TYR A 68 -10.10 20.82 -11.36
N ARG A 69 -11.07 20.82 -12.27
CA ARG A 69 -11.78 22.05 -12.68
C ARG A 69 -12.58 22.66 -11.54
N GLU A 70 -13.29 21.85 -10.75
CA GLU A 70 -14.00 22.30 -9.55
C GLU A 70 -13.06 22.94 -8.53
N ALA A 71 -11.82 22.45 -8.44
CA ALA A 71 -10.78 23.04 -7.61
C ALA A 71 -10.16 24.32 -8.20
N GLY A 72 -10.45 24.67 -9.46
CA GLY A 72 -9.91 25.85 -10.14
C GLY A 72 -8.61 25.60 -10.92
N VAL A 73 -8.24 24.34 -11.15
CA VAL A 73 -7.06 23.95 -11.94
C VAL A 73 -7.39 24.06 -13.44
N ASP A 74 -6.42 24.47 -14.25
CA ASP A 74 -6.60 24.55 -15.71
C ASP A 74 -6.55 23.14 -16.34
N VAL A 75 -7.57 22.83 -17.13
CA VAL A 75 -7.82 21.52 -17.71
C VAL A 75 -8.21 21.65 -19.18
N SER A 76 -7.41 21.07 -20.06
CA SER A 76 -7.71 20.96 -21.49
C SER A 76 -8.39 19.62 -21.78
N GLU A 77 -9.67 19.64 -22.18
CA GLU A 77 -10.39 18.42 -22.59
C GLU A 77 -9.90 17.87 -23.94
N ASP A 78 -9.38 18.72 -24.83
CA ASP A 78 -8.86 18.29 -26.13
C ASP A 78 -7.56 17.48 -26.00
N THR A 79 -6.70 17.88 -25.06
CA THR A 79 -5.38 17.23 -24.85
C THR A 79 -5.34 16.31 -23.64
N LEU A 80 -6.37 16.37 -22.79
CA LEU A 80 -6.47 15.70 -21.48
C LEU A 80 -5.37 16.15 -20.50
N MET A 81 -4.80 17.33 -20.71
CA MET A 81 -3.74 17.88 -19.86
C MET A 81 -4.31 18.69 -18.70
N VAL A 82 -3.74 18.48 -17.52
CA VAL A 82 -4.02 19.23 -16.29
C VAL A 82 -2.78 20.02 -15.92
N GLN A 83 -2.90 21.34 -15.92
CA GLN A 83 -1.82 22.28 -15.67
C GLN A 83 -1.92 22.81 -14.24
N PHE A 84 -0.83 22.73 -13.49
CA PHE A 84 -0.81 23.14 -12.08
C PHE A 84 -0.15 24.51 -11.91
N ASP A 85 -0.85 25.41 -11.24
CA ASP A 85 -0.22 26.60 -10.65
C ASP A 85 0.64 26.18 -9.44
N PRO A 86 1.93 26.59 -9.36
CA PRO A 86 2.81 26.18 -8.28
C PRO A 86 2.31 26.56 -6.88
N ASP A 87 1.74 27.75 -6.70
CA ASP A 87 1.32 28.24 -5.39
C ASP A 87 0.09 27.46 -4.90
N MET A 88 -0.88 27.25 -5.80
CA MET A 88 -2.04 26.39 -5.55
C MET A 88 -1.64 24.96 -5.19
N LEU A 89 -0.67 24.39 -5.91
CA LEU A 89 -0.18 23.03 -5.65
C LEU A 89 0.46 22.94 -4.27
N LEU A 90 1.33 23.88 -3.91
CA LEU A 90 1.96 23.93 -2.58
C LEU A 90 0.94 24.10 -1.47
N GLN A 91 -0.06 24.97 -1.66
CA GLN A 91 -1.16 25.14 -0.71
C GLN A 91 -1.95 23.84 -0.52
N THR A 92 -2.20 23.10 -1.60
CA THR A 92 -2.94 21.84 -1.57
C THR A 92 -2.14 20.74 -0.86
N VAL A 93 -0.86 20.57 -1.22
CA VAL A 93 0.03 19.59 -0.58
C VAL A 93 0.21 19.89 0.91
N GLY A 94 0.27 21.16 1.29
CA GLY A 94 0.38 21.59 2.69
C GLY A 94 -0.81 21.23 3.58
N GLN A 95 -1.95 20.81 3.01
CA GLN A 95 -3.10 20.32 3.78
C GLN A 95 -2.95 18.85 4.20
N ALA A 96 -2.03 18.10 3.60
CA ALA A 96 -1.79 16.71 3.95
C ALA A 96 -1.20 16.59 5.37
N PRO A 97 -1.66 15.62 6.19
CA PRO A 97 -1.10 15.42 7.52
C PRO A 97 0.37 14.95 7.42
N GLN A 98 1.24 15.50 8.28
CA GLN A 98 2.65 15.06 8.37
C GLN A 98 2.78 13.64 8.93
N SER A 99 1.84 13.23 9.77
CA SER A 99 1.75 11.89 10.30
C SER A 99 0.31 11.47 10.56
N PHE A 100 0.06 10.16 10.52
CA PHE A 100 -1.24 9.57 10.84
C PHE A 100 -1.06 8.14 11.38
N THR A 101 -2.09 7.63 12.07
CA THR A 101 -2.09 6.26 12.60
C THR A 101 -2.88 5.32 11.71
N MET A 102 -2.30 4.17 11.39
CA MET A 102 -3.01 3.05 10.76
C MET A 102 -3.39 2.00 11.81
N TYR A 103 -4.61 1.49 11.73
CA TYR A 103 -5.19 0.57 12.70
C TYR A 103 -5.56 -0.76 12.06
N GLY A 104 -4.98 -1.83 12.58
CA GLY A 104 -5.42 -3.18 12.34
C GLY A 104 -6.69 -3.50 13.13
N ARG A 105 -7.12 -4.76 13.04
CA ARG A 105 -8.36 -5.22 13.68
C ARG A 105 -8.19 -5.46 15.19
N SER A 106 -7.00 -5.84 15.62
CA SER A 106 -6.67 -6.00 17.04
C SER A 106 -6.24 -4.67 17.65
N VAL A 107 -6.60 -4.44 18.92
CA VAL A 107 -6.29 -3.20 19.66
C VAL A 107 -4.79 -2.91 19.74
N ASN A 108 -3.94 -3.94 19.68
CA ASN A 108 -2.49 -3.79 19.72
C ASN A 108 -1.85 -3.67 18.34
N ARG A 109 -2.61 -3.85 17.26
CA ARG A 109 -2.11 -3.77 15.87
C ARG A 109 -2.34 -2.36 15.35
N TRP A 110 -1.41 -1.47 15.61
CA TRP A 110 -1.40 -0.14 15.01
C TRP A 110 0.04 0.37 14.90
N PHE A 111 0.26 1.28 13.96
CA PHE A 111 1.53 1.97 13.80
C PHE A 111 1.30 3.39 13.27
N GLU A 112 2.30 4.25 13.45
CA GLU A 112 2.32 5.61 12.91
C GLU A 112 3.06 5.61 11.57
N VAL A 113 2.51 6.36 10.61
CA VAL A 113 3.15 6.71 9.34
C VAL A 113 3.61 8.16 9.44
N GLY A 114 4.85 8.43 9.03
CA GLY A 114 5.49 9.75 9.13
C GLY A 114 6.63 9.78 10.15
N ASP A 115 7.26 10.95 10.27
CA ASP A 115 8.42 11.19 11.12
C ASP A 115 9.57 10.18 10.88
N ASN A 116 10.12 9.61 11.95
CA ASN A 116 11.15 8.57 11.89
C ASN A 116 10.60 7.15 12.11
N ASN A 117 9.29 6.95 11.97
CA ASN A 117 8.69 5.63 12.09
C ASN A 117 9.06 4.75 10.89
N LEU A 118 9.40 3.48 11.16
CA LEU A 118 9.68 2.48 10.14
C LEU A 118 8.57 1.45 10.11
N VAL A 119 8.01 1.25 8.91
CA VAL A 119 6.90 0.35 8.68
C VAL A 119 7.29 -0.63 7.57
N PHE A 120 7.34 -1.91 7.89
CA PHE A 120 7.66 -2.96 6.93
C PHE A 120 6.40 -3.67 6.44
N ALA A 121 6.28 -3.79 5.13
CA ALA A 121 5.20 -4.47 4.44
C ALA A 121 5.73 -5.73 3.73
N THR A 122 4.83 -6.66 3.41
CA THR A 122 5.17 -7.76 2.51
C THR A 122 5.32 -7.28 1.06
N VAL A 123 5.85 -8.14 0.18
CA VAL A 123 6.01 -7.86 -1.25
C VAL A 123 4.66 -7.75 -1.97
N GLY A 124 4.45 -6.73 -2.81
CA GLY A 124 3.19 -6.53 -3.54
C GLY A 124 3.32 -6.80 -5.03
N GLY A 125 2.39 -7.58 -5.61
CA GLY A 125 2.23 -7.69 -7.07
C GLY A 125 2.85 -8.88 -7.83
N PRO A 126 3.73 -9.75 -7.29
CA PRO A 126 4.23 -10.89 -8.05
C PRO A 126 3.12 -11.85 -8.54
N PRO A 127 3.05 -12.18 -9.84
CA PRO A 127 2.14 -13.23 -10.31
C PRO A 127 2.66 -14.63 -10.00
N HIS A 128 3.96 -14.77 -9.76
CA HIS A 128 4.63 -16.04 -9.50
C HIS A 128 5.33 -16.00 -8.15
N TYR A 129 5.50 -17.18 -7.56
CA TYR A 129 6.31 -17.38 -6.36
C TYR A 129 7.21 -18.61 -6.53
N SER A 130 8.25 -18.70 -5.69
CA SER A 130 9.21 -19.80 -5.71
C SER A 130 9.43 -20.33 -4.30
N ASP A 131 9.58 -21.64 -4.17
CA ASP A 131 10.05 -22.29 -2.94
C ASP A 131 11.13 -23.35 -3.24
N LEU A 132 11.69 -23.93 -2.19
CA LEU A 132 12.77 -24.93 -2.29
C LEU A 132 12.29 -26.30 -2.79
N GLU A 133 11.00 -26.61 -2.65
CA GLU A 133 10.45 -27.93 -2.96
C GLU A 133 9.93 -28.04 -4.39
N ASN A 134 9.20 -27.01 -4.86
CA ASN A 134 8.46 -27.05 -6.12
C ASN A 134 8.95 -26.00 -7.13
N GLY A 135 9.92 -25.16 -6.76
CA GLY A 135 10.47 -24.13 -7.65
C GLY A 135 9.46 -23.03 -7.99
N ARG A 136 9.69 -22.34 -9.12
CA ARG A 136 8.88 -21.20 -9.56
C ARG A 136 7.55 -21.67 -10.16
N ARG A 137 6.44 -21.12 -9.67
CA ARG A 137 5.08 -21.41 -10.16
C ARG A 137 4.14 -20.21 -10.06
N ALA A 138 3.02 -20.28 -10.76
CA ALA A 138 1.95 -19.30 -10.65
C ALA A 138 1.36 -19.32 -9.22
N GLY A 139 0.96 -18.15 -8.73
CA GLY A 139 0.25 -18.04 -7.46
C GLY A 139 -1.13 -18.68 -7.51
N THR A 140 -1.51 -19.32 -6.41
CA THR A 140 -2.87 -19.82 -6.17
C THR A 140 -3.46 -19.17 -4.93
N HIS A 141 -4.76 -19.33 -4.71
CA HIS A 141 -5.43 -18.84 -3.51
C HIS A 141 -4.87 -19.48 -2.24
N ASP A 142 -4.52 -20.77 -2.30
CA ASP A 142 -3.90 -21.46 -1.16
C ASP A 142 -2.50 -20.93 -0.85
N THR A 143 -1.67 -20.66 -1.86
CA THR A 143 -0.37 -20.01 -1.65
C THR A 143 -0.55 -18.65 -0.98
N PHE A 144 -1.49 -17.84 -1.47
CA PHE A 144 -1.77 -16.53 -0.90
C PHE A 144 -2.14 -16.64 0.59
N ARG A 145 -3.00 -17.62 0.95
CA ARG A 145 -3.38 -17.88 2.35
C ARG A 145 -2.21 -18.33 3.21
N ASP A 146 -1.31 -19.17 2.69
CA ASP A 146 -0.11 -19.60 3.41
C ASP A 146 0.82 -18.42 3.69
N LEU A 147 1.02 -17.55 2.70
CA LEU A 147 1.82 -16.34 2.84
C LEU A 147 1.17 -15.33 3.81
N LEU A 148 -0.16 -15.24 3.87
CA LEU A 148 -0.86 -14.44 4.88
C LEU A 148 -0.61 -14.97 6.30
N ARG A 149 -0.66 -16.28 6.52
CA ARG A 149 -0.35 -16.88 7.84
C ARG A 149 1.10 -16.63 8.24
N MET A 150 2.02 -16.72 7.28
CA MET A 150 3.43 -16.38 7.48
C MET A 150 3.54 -14.90 7.89
N ALA A 151 2.97 -13.99 7.10
CA ALA A 151 2.99 -12.56 7.37
C ALA A 151 2.42 -12.23 8.75
N GLN A 152 1.31 -12.87 9.15
CA GLN A 152 0.69 -12.69 10.46
C GLN A 152 1.62 -13.08 11.62
N ASN A 153 2.41 -14.14 11.46
CA ASN A 153 3.27 -14.70 12.51
C ASN A 153 4.48 -13.82 12.88
N TYR A 154 4.89 -12.88 12.01
CA TYR A 154 6.06 -12.05 12.23
C TYR A 154 5.67 -10.61 12.58
N ASP A 155 5.94 -10.15 13.81
CA ASP A 155 5.58 -8.79 14.23
C ASP A 155 6.38 -7.69 13.54
N VAL A 156 7.57 -8.00 13.02
CA VAL A 156 8.35 -7.06 12.17
C VAL A 156 7.61 -6.71 10.88
N ILE A 157 6.68 -7.56 10.42
CA ILE A 157 5.79 -7.25 9.30
C ILE A 157 4.57 -6.52 9.86
N HIS A 158 4.44 -5.23 9.57
CA HIS A 158 3.43 -4.36 10.17
C HIS A 158 2.11 -4.41 9.42
N LEU A 159 2.17 -4.56 8.10
CA LEU A 159 1.02 -4.55 7.21
C LEU A 159 1.22 -5.52 6.03
N THR A 160 0.12 -5.97 5.45
CA THR A 160 0.16 -6.92 4.33
C THR A 160 -0.07 -6.23 3.00
N THR A 161 0.70 -6.63 2.00
CA THR A 161 0.36 -6.57 0.58
C THR A 161 0.02 -8.00 0.09
N PRO A 162 -0.49 -8.16 -1.15
CA PRO A 162 -0.95 -9.44 -1.65
C PRO A 162 0.10 -10.56 -1.76
N MET A 163 1.41 -10.29 -1.74
CA MET A 163 2.50 -11.29 -1.83
C MET A 163 2.57 -12.09 -3.13
N VAL A 164 1.47 -12.70 -3.54
CA VAL A 164 1.32 -13.42 -4.79
C VAL A 164 -0.12 -13.25 -5.30
N GLU A 165 -0.28 -13.10 -6.61
CA GLU A 165 -1.61 -13.03 -7.25
C GLU A 165 -2.24 -14.44 -7.34
N PRO A 166 -3.46 -14.66 -6.80
CA PRO A 166 -4.21 -15.91 -6.96
C PRO A 166 -4.77 -16.07 -8.39
N GLN A 167 -3.99 -16.67 -9.28
CA GLN A 167 -4.35 -16.79 -10.71
C GLN A 167 -5.40 -17.87 -10.98
N ASP A 168 -5.62 -18.78 -10.04
CA ASP A 168 -6.65 -19.82 -10.04
C ASP A 168 -8.07 -19.30 -9.77
N LEU A 169 -8.21 -18.04 -9.33
CA LEU A 169 -9.50 -17.40 -9.10
C LEU A 169 -9.96 -16.56 -10.30
N PRO A 170 -11.25 -16.61 -10.69
CA PRO A 170 -11.80 -15.71 -11.70
C PRO A 170 -11.63 -14.24 -11.30
N THR A 171 -11.14 -13.42 -12.22
CA THR A 171 -10.73 -12.03 -11.96
C THR A 171 -11.83 -11.17 -11.34
N HIS A 172 -13.08 -11.31 -11.79
CA HIS A 172 -14.22 -10.49 -11.36
C HIS A 172 -14.68 -10.74 -9.90
N VAL A 173 -14.30 -11.86 -9.28
CA VAL A 173 -14.60 -12.16 -7.86
C VAL A 173 -13.34 -12.28 -7.01
N ARG A 174 -12.15 -12.15 -7.60
CA ARG A 174 -10.88 -12.43 -6.93
C ARG A 174 -10.69 -11.56 -5.69
N HIS A 175 -11.07 -10.27 -5.74
CA HIS A 175 -10.98 -9.37 -4.59
C HIS A 175 -11.79 -9.87 -3.40
N LEU A 176 -12.98 -10.44 -3.62
CA LEU A 176 -13.82 -10.98 -2.54
C LEU A 176 -13.12 -12.11 -1.78
N TYR A 177 -12.55 -13.08 -2.51
CA TYR A 177 -11.82 -14.20 -1.91
C TYR A 177 -10.54 -13.74 -1.22
N MET A 178 -9.82 -12.80 -1.82
CA MET A 178 -8.59 -12.25 -1.25
C MET A 178 -8.87 -11.47 0.03
N THR A 179 -9.78 -10.49 0.00
CA THR A 179 -10.14 -9.67 1.15
C THR A 179 -10.71 -10.53 2.28
N ARG A 180 -11.57 -11.51 1.97
CA ARG A 180 -12.05 -12.48 2.97
C ARG A 180 -10.90 -13.23 3.65
N SER A 181 -9.89 -13.64 2.88
CA SER A 181 -8.75 -14.39 3.42
C SER A 181 -7.87 -13.53 4.30
N VAL A 182 -7.64 -12.28 3.91
CA VAL A 182 -6.95 -11.28 4.73
C VAL A 182 -7.65 -11.16 6.08
N VAL A 183 -8.94 -10.79 6.10
CA VAL A 183 -9.64 -10.52 7.36
C VAL A 183 -9.82 -11.75 8.25
N SER A 184 -9.79 -12.95 7.67
CA SER A 184 -9.91 -14.22 8.39
C SER A 184 -8.58 -14.75 8.92
N LEU A 185 -7.45 -14.40 8.29
CA LEU A 185 -6.13 -14.96 8.60
C LEU A 185 -5.18 -13.95 9.26
N THR A 186 -5.50 -12.66 9.18
CA THR A 186 -4.67 -11.59 9.75
C THR A 186 -5.51 -10.63 10.60
N ASP A 187 -4.82 -9.88 11.46
CA ASP A 187 -5.39 -8.74 12.20
C ASP A 187 -4.61 -7.44 11.95
N LYS A 188 -3.71 -7.46 10.96
CA LYS A 188 -2.85 -6.34 10.56
C LYS A 188 -3.58 -5.40 9.58
N PRO A 189 -3.22 -4.10 9.52
CA PRO A 189 -3.60 -3.23 8.42
C PRO A 189 -3.28 -3.88 7.06
N THR A 190 -4.14 -3.67 6.08
CA THR A 190 -4.05 -4.41 4.81
C THR A 190 -4.14 -3.54 3.58
N PHE A 191 -3.60 -4.09 2.50
CA PHE A 191 -3.72 -3.57 1.15
C PHE A 191 -5.06 -3.94 0.52
N VAL A 192 -5.65 -2.97 -0.19
CA VAL A 192 -6.81 -3.18 -1.05
C VAL A 192 -6.45 -2.69 -2.46
N TYR A 193 -6.73 -3.52 -3.47
CA TYR A 193 -6.46 -3.16 -4.86
C TYR A 193 -7.40 -2.06 -5.35
N SER A 194 -6.85 -1.02 -5.95
CA SER A 194 -7.59 -0.04 -6.76
C SER A 194 -7.92 -0.62 -8.15
N ARG A 195 -8.70 -1.72 -8.20
CA ARG A 195 -9.06 -2.44 -9.44
C ARG A 195 -10.56 -2.29 -9.77
N GLY A 196 -11.05 -1.05 -9.70
CA GLY A 196 -12.42 -0.71 -10.03
C GLY A 196 -13.27 -0.43 -8.80
N ARG A 197 -14.28 0.43 -9.00
CA ARG A 197 -15.10 1.02 -7.93
C ARG A 197 -15.79 -0.03 -7.07
N GLU A 198 -16.41 -1.01 -7.71
CA GLU A 198 -17.10 -2.11 -7.03
C GLU A 198 -16.12 -2.95 -6.19
N ALA A 199 -14.96 -3.31 -6.74
CA ALA A 199 -13.98 -4.11 -6.02
C ALA A 199 -13.40 -3.39 -4.79
N VAL A 200 -13.21 -2.06 -4.89
CA VAL A 200 -12.81 -1.21 -3.77
C VAL A 200 -13.92 -1.16 -2.73
N ALA A 201 -15.16 -0.84 -3.13
CA ALA A 201 -16.31 -0.76 -2.24
C ALA A 201 -16.55 -2.07 -1.48
N ASP A 202 -16.56 -3.20 -2.18
CA ASP A 202 -16.69 -4.54 -1.59
C ASP A 202 -15.60 -4.82 -0.57
N SER A 203 -14.34 -4.46 -0.90
CA SER A 203 -13.22 -4.72 -0.02
C SER A 203 -13.27 -3.87 1.25
N LEU A 204 -13.65 -2.60 1.13
CA LEU A 204 -13.87 -1.70 2.27
C LEU A 204 -15.03 -2.18 3.15
N GLU A 205 -16.12 -2.64 2.55
CA GLU A 205 -17.27 -3.17 3.29
C GLU A 205 -16.93 -4.46 4.04
N ILE A 206 -16.20 -5.39 3.41
CA ILE A 206 -15.70 -6.60 4.09
C ILE A 206 -14.81 -6.22 5.27
N LEU A 207 -13.92 -5.24 5.11
CA LEU A 207 -13.07 -4.76 6.20
C LEU A 207 -13.89 -4.16 7.34
N ARG A 208 -14.86 -3.30 7.04
CA ARG A 208 -15.74 -2.69 8.03
C ARG A 208 -16.52 -3.75 8.83
N ILE A 209 -17.11 -4.72 8.14
CA ILE A 209 -17.81 -5.85 8.75
C ILE A 209 -16.85 -6.66 9.64
N ALA A 210 -15.65 -6.97 9.15
CA ALA A 210 -14.67 -7.73 9.92
C ALA A 210 -14.17 -6.99 11.17
N HIS A 211 -14.05 -5.68 11.11
CA HIS A 211 -13.73 -4.83 12.26
C HIS A 211 -14.90 -4.74 13.26
N GLY A 212 -16.13 -5.05 12.84
CA GLY A 212 -17.32 -4.97 13.69
C GLY A 212 -17.70 -3.53 14.04
N ILE A 213 -17.43 -2.59 13.13
CA ILE A 213 -17.66 -1.15 13.35
C ILE A 213 -18.69 -0.59 12.36
N ASP A 214 -19.34 0.51 12.72
CA ASP A 214 -20.22 1.25 11.80
C ASP A 214 -19.42 2.09 10.79
N GLN A 215 -20.14 2.69 9.83
CA GLN A 215 -19.53 3.48 8.76
C GLN A 215 -18.78 4.70 9.31
N GLN A 216 -19.36 5.39 10.30
CA GLN A 216 -18.76 6.60 10.87
C GLN A 216 -17.44 6.28 11.59
N ALA A 217 -17.41 5.18 12.35
CA ALA A 217 -16.20 4.71 13.02
C ALA A 217 -15.12 4.28 12.02
N PHE A 218 -15.51 3.67 10.90
CA PHE A 218 -14.58 3.28 9.83
C PHE A 218 -13.95 4.50 9.14
N GLU A 219 -14.74 5.53 8.85
CA GLU A 219 -14.26 6.77 8.20
C GLU A 219 -13.41 7.66 9.13
N ASN A 220 -13.54 7.49 10.45
CA ASN A 220 -12.78 8.25 11.44
C ASN A 220 -11.34 7.73 11.63
N ARG A 221 -10.98 6.58 11.06
CA ARG A 221 -9.66 5.95 11.20
C ARG A 221 -9.16 5.38 9.88
N VAL A 222 -7.84 5.22 9.77
CA VAL A 222 -7.23 4.54 8.62
C VAL A 222 -7.06 3.06 8.95
N HIS A 223 -7.73 2.19 8.20
CA HIS A 223 -7.75 0.73 8.40
C HIS A 223 -7.01 -0.03 7.30
N CYS A 224 -7.02 0.53 6.10
CA CYS A 224 -6.37 -0.04 4.95
C CYS A 224 -5.65 1.03 4.14
N TYR A 225 -4.90 0.57 3.15
CA TYR A 225 -4.26 1.41 2.18
C TYR A 225 -4.31 0.81 0.79
N THR A 226 -4.06 1.63 -0.21
CA THR A 226 -3.80 1.20 -1.58
C THR A 226 -2.48 1.77 -2.07
N VAL A 227 -1.99 1.23 -3.17
CA VAL A 227 -0.90 1.81 -3.96
C VAL A 227 -1.49 2.19 -5.31
N VAL A 228 -1.34 3.45 -5.67
CA VAL A 228 -1.73 3.97 -6.97
C VAL A 228 -0.47 4.39 -7.70
N ASN A 229 -0.26 3.78 -8.87
CA ASN A 229 0.91 4.07 -9.69
C ASN A 229 0.57 5.10 -10.77
N ALA A 230 1.40 6.13 -10.91
CA ALA A 230 1.37 6.97 -12.10
C ALA A 230 2.08 6.25 -13.26
N ASN A 231 1.48 6.31 -14.46
CA ASN A 231 2.09 5.80 -15.67
C ASN A 231 3.12 6.81 -16.16
N SER A 232 4.40 6.45 -16.03
CA SER A 232 5.48 7.33 -16.49
C SER A 232 5.64 7.27 -18.01
N PRO A 233 5.95 8.41 -18.67
CA PRO A 233 6.07 9.75 -18.09
C PRO A 233 4.72 10.50 -17.97
N LEU A 234 4.48 11.12 -16.81
CA LEU A 234 3.46 12.16 -16.55
C LEU A 234 2.01 11.82 -16.95
N GLN A 235 1.53 10.60 -16.71
CA GLN A 235 0.16 10.19 -17.01
C GLN A 235 -0.54 9.50 -15.83
N LEU A 236 -1.82 9.82 -15.62
CA LEU A 236 -2.74 9.10 -14.74
C LEU A 236 -3.84 8.43 -15.56
N ASP A 237 -3.99 7.11 -15.43
CA ASP A 237 -5.04 6.36 -16.11
C ASP A 237 -6.38 6.37 -15.37
N GLU A 238 -7.42 5.91 -16.07
CA GLU A 238 -8.79 5.91 -15.54
C GLU A 238 -8.95 5.09 -14.25
N LEU A 239 -8.31 3.92 -14.19
CA LEU A 239 -8.44 2.98 -13.07
C LEU A 239 -7.77 3.52 -11.81
N MET A 240 -6.56 4.06 -11.97
CA MET A 240 -5.78 4.68 -10.91
C MET A 240 -6.47 5.94 -10.38
N CYS A 241 -7.01 6.79 -11.26
CA CYS A 241 -7.82 7.95 -10.87
C CYS A 241 -9.06 7.55 -10.06
N ALA A 242 -9.81 6.52 -10.49
CA ALA A 242 -10.95 6.03 -9.73
C ALA A 242 -10.53 5.55 -8.33
N GLY A 243 -9.43 4.81 -8.24
CA GLY A 243 -8.86 4.37 -6.96
C GLY A 243 -8.49 5.53 -6.02
N ILE A 244 -7.86 6.59 -6.53
CA ILE A 244 -7.55 7.80 -5.75
C ILE A 244 -8.84 8.40 -5.19
N ILE A 245 -9.84 8.60 -6.04
CA ILE A 245 -11.11 9.22 -5.65
C ILE A 245 -11.83 8.37 -4.59
N ASP A 246 -11.88 7.05 -4.77
CA ASP A 246 -12.58 6.15 -3.88
C ASP A 246 -11.93 6.08 -2.48
N PHE A 247 -10.59 5.98 -2.43
CA PHE A 247 -9.88 5.97 -1.15
C PHE A 247 -9.92 7.33 -0.44
N ALA A 248 -9.85 8.43 -1.19
CA ALA A 248 -9.98 9.77 -0.62
C ALA A 248 -11.38 9.96 0.02
N LYS A 249 -12.45 9.54 -0.68
CA LYS A 249 -13.83 9.56 -0.14
C LYS A 249 -13.98 8.68 1.09
N ALA A 250 -13.37 7.51 1.09
CA ALA A 250 -13.40 6.57 2.21
C ALA A 250 -12.48 6.96 3.38
N ARG A 251 -11.71 8.05 3.26
CA ARG A 251 -10.73 8.54 4.25
C ARG A 251 -9.68 7.47 4.62
N GLN A 252 -9.34 6.62 3.66
CA GLN A 252 -8.32 5.57 3.79
C GLN A 252 -7.00 6.01 3.16
N ALA A 253 -5.89 5.40 3.58
CA ALA A 253 -4.58 5.80 3.10
C ALA A 253 -4.33 5.37 1.65
N MET A 254 -3.51 6.13 0.95
CA MET A 254 -3.01 5.77 -0.37
C MET A 254 -1.53 6.13 -0.45
N ILE A 255 -0.78 5.29 -1.14
CA ILE A 255 0.61 5.56 -1.50
C ILE A 255 0.61 5.86 -3.00
N LEU A 256 0.95 7.10 -3.35
CA LEU A 256 1.06 7.53 -4.74
C LEU A 256 2.51 7.34 -5.19
N THR A 257 2.74 6.44 -6.14
CA THR A 257 4.09 6.09 -6.59
C THR A 257 4.26 6.31 -8.09
N PRO A 258 5.20 7.14 -8.54
CA PRO A 258 5.61 7.08 -9.94
C PRO A 258 6.37 5.76 -10.18
N PHE A 259 5.98 5.01 -11.19
CA PHE A 259 6.75 3.84 -11.63
C PHE A 259 7.71 4.29 -12.73
N THR A 260 8.97 4.53 -12.38
CA THR A 260 10.01 5.00 -13.29
C THR A 260 11.12 3.98 -13.43
N LEU A 261 11.60 3.78 -14.66
CA LEU A 261 12.80 3.01 -14.96
C LEU A 261 13.80 3.98 -15.58
N ALA A 262 14.99 4.13 -14.98
CA ALA A 262 15.97 5.07 -15.50
C ALA A 262 16.38 4.65 -16.93
N GLY A 263 15.99 5.44 -17.93
CA GLY A 263 16.20 5.17 -19.35
C GLY A 263 15.07 4.43 -20.08
N ALA A 264 13.91 4.21 -19.45
CA ALA A 264 12.73 3.58 -20.07
C ALA A 264 11.40 4.19 -19.62
#